data_AF-A0A2A5CFT3-F1
#
_entry.id   AF-A0A2A5CFT3-F1
#
_cell.length_a   1.000
_cell.length_b   1.000
_cell.length_c   1.000
_cell.angle_alpha   90.00
_cell.angle_beta   90.00
_cell.angle_gamma   90.00
#
_symmetry.space_group_name_H-M   'P 1'
#
loop_
_entity.id
_entity.type
_entity.pdbx_description
1 polymer ?
#
loop_
_entity_poly.entity_id
_entity_poly.type
_entity_poly.pdbx_seq_one_letter_code
_entity_poly.pdbx_strand_id
1 'polypeptide(L)'
;HDIVTQNKKQFLLVGEEPNFTSQQQLLSTLWPSDNAPTSTFTLPQCREQVKQCWITNTQVNFCAKAYPTVPSDHPDAAPLVILGGVLRNGYLHRSIREQGGAYGGGASQESNIAAFRFYSYRDPRLSDTLTDFDLAVQWFLDNDHSGDVLEEAILGVIGALDKPSSPAGEAKQAFQNRLFNRGDEFQNRFRQRVLSTTLDDLTRVTKAYLTDASTCSTAVITSQQNWDNEELEGFTIQTV
;
A
#
# COMPACT_ATOMS: atom_id res chain seq x y z
N HIS A 1 -19.28 -5.81 -20.09
CA HIS A 1 -20.11 -6.84 -19.43
C HIS A 1 -19.72 -8.22 -19.93
N ASP A 2 -19.84 -8.49 -21.24
CA ASP A 2 -19.54 -9.81 -21.84
C ASP A 2 -18.11 -10.31 -21.64
N ILE A 3 -17.13 -9.40 -21.68
CA ILE A 3 -15.71 -9.74 -21.42
C ILE A 3 -15.51 -10.36 -20.02
N VAL A 4 -16.32 -9.95 -19.03
CA VAL A 4 -16.23 -10.46 -17.64
C VAL A 4 -17.02 -11.76 -17.49
N THR A 5 -18.22 -11.84 -18.07
CA THR A 5 -19.10 -13.02 -17.91
C THR A 5 -18.62 -14.22 -18.70
N GLN A 6 -17.93 -13.98 -19.83
CA GLN A 6 -17.39 -15.01 -20.69
C GLN A 6 -15.97 -15.43 -20.30
N ASN A 7 -15.21 -14.67 -19.50
CA ASN A 7 -13.82 -15.02 -19.18
C ASN A 7 -13.67 -16.37 -18.44
N LYS A 8 -12.45 -16.92 -18.47
CA LYS A 8 -12.11 -18.16 -17.78
C LYS A 8 -12.32 -17.98 -16.29
N LYS A 9 -13.09 -18.88 -15.68
CA LYS A 9 -13.42 -18.81 -14.26
C LYS A 9 -12.47 -19.71 -13.48
N GLN A 10 -11.99 -19.23 -12.34
CA GLN A 10 -11.27 -20.05 -11.37
C GLN A 10 -12.02 -19.97 -10.04
N PHE A 11 -12.34 -21.12 -9.49
CA PHE A 11 -13.08 -21.23 -8.22
C PHE A 11 -12.14 -21.71 -7.12
N LEU A 12 -12.28 -21.12 -5.94
CA LEU A 12 -11.67 -21.61 -4.71
C LEU A 12 -12.76 -22.22 -3.84
N LEU A 13 -12.62 -23.51 -3.54
CA LEU A 13 -13.44 -24.20 -2.54
C LEU A 13 -12.67 -24.25 -1.22
N VAL A 14 -13.35 -23.84 -0.14
CA VAL A 14 -12.83 -23.90 1.23
C VAL A 14 -13.87 -24.59 2.08
N GLY A 15 -13.52 -25.71 2.69
CA GLY A 15 -14.42 -26.52 3.50
C GLY A 15 -13.73 -27.78 4.00
N GLU A 16 -14.52 -28.70 4.53
CA GLU A 16 -14.04 -30.00 4.99
C GLU A 16 -13.90 -30.97 3.81
N GLU A 17 -12.79 -31.69 3.75
CA GLU A 17 -12.45 -32.62 2.67
C GLU A 17 -13.57 -33.60 2.27
N PRO A 18 -14.36 -34.19 3.20
CA PRO A 18 -15.45 -35.10 2.84
C PRO A 18 -16.52 -34.48 1.93
N ASN A 19 -16.65 -33.15 1.93
CA ASN A 19 -17.65 -32.43 1.15
C ASN A 19 -17.14 -31.94 -0.21
N PHE A 20 -15.84 -32.07 -0.51
CA PHE A 20 -15.27 -31.50 -1.73
C PHE A 20 -15.86 -32.11 -3.00
N THR A 21 -16.05 -33.42 -3.06
CA THR A 21 -16.61 -34.08 -4.24
C THR A 21 -18.02 -33.58 -4.58
N SER A 22 -18.91 -33.49 -3.58
CA SER A 22 -20.29 -33.03 -3.80
C SER A 22 -20.35 -31.55 -4.14
N GLN A 23 -19.50 -30.72 -3.53
CA GLN A 23 -19.40 -29.29 -3.83
C GLN A 23 -18.81 -29.03 -5.22
N GLN A 24 -17.80 -29.79 -5.64
CA GLN A 24 -17.24 -29.71 -6.99
C GLN A 24 -18.28 -30.10 -8.05
N GLN A 25 -19.06 -31.16 -7.81
CA GLN A 25 -20.15 -31.56 -8.69
C GLN A 25 -21.22 -30.46 -8.79
N LEU A 26 -21.63 -29.86 -7.67
CA LEU A 26 -22.57 -28.74 -7.66
C LEU A 26 -22.03 -27.54 -8.44
N LEU A 27 -20.77 -27.15 -8.23
CA LEU A 27 -20.13 -26.07 -8.99
C LEU A 27 -20.10 -26.36 -10.49
N SER A 28 -19.76 -27.58 -10.89
CA SER A 28 -19.75 -27.97 -12.31
C SER A 28 -21.15 -27.94 -12.93
N THR A 29 -22.20 -28.21 -12.14
CA THR A 29 -23.59 -28.13 -12.62
C THR A 29 -24.02 -26.67 -12.82
N LEU A 30 -23.64 -25.78 -11.90
CA LEU A 30 -23.97 -24.36 -11.97
C LEU A 30 -23.12 -23.61 -13.01
N TRP A 31 -21.89 -24.08 -13.27
CA TRP A 31 -20.95 -23.50 -14.23
C TRP A 31 -20.34 -24.58 -15.17
N PRO A 32 -21.12 -25.08 -16.15
CA PRO A 32 -20.79 -26.29 -16.90
C PRO A 32 -19.73 -26.17 -18.00
N SER A 33 -19.31 -24.97 -18.43
CA SER A 33 -18.30 -24.84 -19.51
C SER A 33 -17.57 -23.49 -19.55
N ASP A 34 -16.25 -23.59 -19.78
CA ASP A 34 -15.27 -22.53 -20.07
C ASP A 34 -15.25 -22.17 -21.57
N ASN A 35 -16.34 -21.63 -22.13
CA ASN A 35 -16.25 -20.92 -23.42
C ASN A 35 -15.65 -19.54 -23.20
N ALA A 36 -14.43 -19.53 -22.69
CA ALA A 36 -13.67 -18.33 -22.44
C ALA A 36 -13.00 -17.87 -23.71
N PRO A 37 -13.42 -16.74 -24.32
CA PRO A 37 -12.62 -16.13 -25.35
C PRO A 37 -11.23 -15.82 -24.75
N THR A 38 -10.18 -16.09 -25.52
CA THR A 38 -8.78 -15.80 -25.15
C THR A 38 -8.49 -14.30 -25.06
N SER A 39 -9.52 -13.44 -25.14
CA SER A 39 -9.37 -12.00 -25.03
C SER A 39 -9.03 -11.63 -23.59
N THR A 40 -7.77 -11.25 -23.40
CA THR A 40 -7.30 -10.65 -22.17
C THR A 40 -7.95 -9.29 -22.01
N PHE A 41 -8.83 -9.17 -21.01
CA PHE A 41 -9.23 -7.86 -20.51
C PHE A 41 -7.96 -7.13 -20.08
N THR A 42 -7.60 -6.11 -20.86
CA THR A 42 -6.39 -5.33 -20.64
C THR A 42 -6.81 -3.89 -20.44
N LEU A 43 -6.46 -3.33 -19.30
CA LEU A 43 -6.60 -1.90 -19.07
C LEU A 43 -5.41 -1.18 -19.71
N PRO A 44 -5.60 0.04 -20.25
CA PRO A 44 -4.48 0.85 -20.70
C PRO A 44 -3.53 1.05 -19.52
N GLN A 45 -2.22 0.92 -19.77
CA GLN A 45 -1.22 1.28 -18.77
C GLN A 45 -1.34 2.78 -18.50
N CYS A 46 -1.63 3.13 -17.25
CA CYS A 46 -1.65 4.51 -16.80
C CYS A 46 -0.54 4.68 -15.77
N ARG A 47 0.42 5.56 -16.08
CA ARG A 47 1.40 6.04 -15.12
C ARG A 47 1.45 7.56 -15.24
N GLU A 48 0.48 8.18 -14.58
CA GLU A 48 0.31 9.63 -14.57
C GLU A 48 0.69 10.18 -13.21
N GLN A 49 1.36 11.32 -13.23
CA GLN A 49 1.54 12.13 -12.05
C GLN A 49 0.33 13.02 -11.90
N VAL A 50 -0.28 13.02 -10.72
CA VAL A 50 -1.49 13.80 -10.47
C VAL A 50 -1.36 14.61 -9.19
N LYS A 51 -1.95 15.80 -9.21
CA LYS A 51 -2.27 16.60 -8.03
C LYS A 51 -3.77 16.82 -8.02
N GLN A 52 -4.49 16.19 -7.11
CA GLN A 52 -5.95 16.21 -7.08
C GLN A 52 -6.49 16.67 -5.73
N CYS A 53 -7.46 17.59 -5.78
CA CYS A 53 -8.22 18.01 -4.62
C CYS A 53 -9.67 17.56 -4.82
N TRP A 54 -10.19 16.77 -3.90
CA TRP A 54 -11.57 16.29 -3.92
C TRP A 54 -12.36 17.02 -2.84
N ILE A 55 -13.24 17.93 -3.25
CA ILE A 55 -14.08 18.72 -2.36
C ILE A 55 -15.34 17.95 -2.00
N THR A 56 -15.60 17.82 -0.69
CA THR A 56 -16.82 17.20 -0.15
C THR A 56 -17.23 17.86 1.18
N ASN A 57 -18.39 17.48 1.72
CA ASN A 57 -18.84 17.99 3.02
C ASN A 57 -18.17 17.21 4.17
N THR A 58 -17.11 17.79 4.74
CA THR A 58 -16.34 17.20 5.84
C THR A 58 -15.79 18.28 6.77
N GLN A 59 -15.55 17.91 8.03
CA GLN A 59 -14.88 18.77 9.03
C GLN A 59 -13.39 18.42 9.18
N VAL A 60 -12.94 17.37 8.48
CA VAL A 60 -11.58 16.85 8.54
C VAL A 60 -11.08 16.53 7.15
N ASN A 61 -9.77 16.51 7.01
CA ASN A 61 -9.05 16.30 5.77
C ASN A 61 -8.47 14.88 5.71
N PHE A 62 -8.14 14.47 4.49
CA PHE A 62 -7.41 13.24 4.22
C PHE A 62 -6.32 13.58 3.21
N CYS A 63 -5.07 13.54 3.63
CA CYS A 63 -3.93 13.83 2.76
C CYS A 63 -3.27 12.53 2.32
N ALA A 64 -2.85 12.46 1.06
CA ALA A 64 -2.06 11.36 0.52
C ALA A 64 -0.96 11.88 -0.41
N LYS A 65 0.24 11.31 -0.29
CA LYS A 65 1.36 11.54 -1.19
C LYS A 65 1.98 10.20 -1.54
N ALA A 66 2.22 9.93 -2.81
CA ALA A 66 2.72 8.64 -3.26
C ALA A 66 3.86 8.79 -4.27
N TYR A 67 4.93 8.03 -4.06
CA TYR A 67 6.07 7.93 -4.94
C TYR A 67 6.03 6.59 -5.68
N PRO A 68 6.32 6.56 -6.99
CA PRO A 68 6.47 5.30 -7.69
C PRO A 68 7.75 4.59 -7.22
N THR A 69 7.63 3.33 -6.86
CA THR A 69 8.72 2.48 -6.38
C THR A 69 8.77 1.17 -7.15
N VAL A 70 8.79 0.03 -6.45
CA VAL A 70 9.09 -1.28 -7.03
C VAL A 70 8.03 -2.32 -6.65
N PRO A 71 7.80 -3.33 -7.52
CA PRO A 71 6.87 -4.41 -7.24
C PRO A 71 7.43 -5.37 -6.18
N SER A 72 6.57 -6.25 -5.68
CA SER A 72 6.81 -7.13 -4.52
C SER A 72 8.02 -8.04 -4.60
N ASP A 73 8.49 -8.43 -5.79
CA ASP A 73 9.66 -9.32 -5.93
C ASP A 73 10.99 -8.59 -6.14
N HIS A 74 10.96 -7.26 -6.25
CA HIS A 74 12.17 -6.48 -6.35
C HIS A 74 12.97 -6.51 -5.02
N PRO A 75 14.32 -6.55 -5.05
CA PRO A 75 15.13 -6.54 -3.83
C PRO A 75 14.81 -5.37 -2.88
N ASP A 76 14.53 -4.19 -3.43
CA ASP A 76 14.23 -2.98 -2.66
C ASP A 76 12.84 -2.98 -2.00
N ALA A 77 11.97 -3.95 -2.31
CA ALA A 77 10.64 -4.01 -1.71
C ALA A 77 10.68 -4.21 -0.19
N ALA A 78 11.61 -5.04 0.31
CA ALA A 78 11.74 -5.27 1.75
C ALA A 78 12.27 -4.03 2.49
N PRO A 79 13.38 -3.39 2.07
CA PRO A 79 13.81 -2.11 2.65
C PRO A 79 12.72 -1.04 2.64
N LEU A 80 11.94 -0.91 1.55
CA LEU A 80 10.83 0.05 1.50
C LEU A 80 9.70 -0.29 2.48
N VAL A 81 9.38 -1.56 2.68
CA VAL A 81 8.38 -1.97 3.69
C VAL A 81 8.87 -1.62 5.10
N ILE A 82 10.14 -1.88 5.42
CA ILE A 82 10.76 -1.52 6.70
C ILE A 82 10.76 0.00 6.89
N LEU A 83 11.17 0.76 5.87
CA LEU A 83 11.21 2.22 5.89
C LEU A 83 9.84 2.83 6.28
N GLY A 84 8.73 2.24 5.81
CA GLY A 84 7.39 2.69 6.20
C GLY A 84 7.16 2.65 7.71
N GLY A 85 7.62 1.58 8.39
CA GLY A 85 7.58 1.46 9.85
C GLY A 85 8.47 2.49 10.55
N VAL A 86 9.69 2.69 10.04
CA VAL A 86 10.65 3.66 10.58
C VAL A 86 10.10 5.09 10.50
N LEU A 87 9.64 5.53 9.33
CA LEU A 87 9.08 6.87 9.15
C LEU A 87 7.80 7.08 9.97
N ARG A 88 6.95 6.04 10.05
CA ARG A 88 5.71 6.10 10.83
C ARG A 88 6.00 6.32 12.31
N ASN A 89 6.86 5.50 12.90
CA ASN A 89 7.09 5.51 14.35
C ASN A 89 8.07 6.62 14.77
N GLY A 90 9.07 6.92 13.93
CA GLY A 90 10.11 7.89 14.24
C GLY A 90 9.69 9.36 14.07
N TYR A 91 8.79 9.65 13.12
CA TYR A 91 8.41 11.03 12.81
C TYR A 91 6.89 11.22 12.72
N LEU A 92 6.24 10.51 11.79
CA LEU A 92 4.88 10.84 11.35
C LEU A 92 3.83 10.67 12.44
N HIS A 93 3.96 9.68 13.33
CA HIS A 93 3.01 9.50 14.43
C HIS A 93 3.01 10.70 15.38
N ARG A 94 4.19 11.19 15.74
CA ARG A 94 4.33 12.36 16.61
C ARG A 94 3.84 13.63 15.91
N SER A 95 4.33 13.91 14.70
CA SER A 95 4.01 15.16 14.00
C SER A 95 2.53 15.24 13.60
N ILE A 96 1.99 14.19 12.97
CA ILE A 96 0.63 14.23 12.39
C ILE A 96 -0.45 13.95 13.44
N ARG A 97 -0.24 12.97 14.33
CA ARG A 97 -1.27 12.55 15.29
C ARG A 97 -1.14 13.23 16.64
N GLU A 98 0.02 13.16 17.28
CA GLU A 98 0.17 13.66 18.66
C GLU A 98 0.18 15.20 18.72
N GLN A 99 0.89 15.84 17.79
CA GLN A 99 1.01 17.30 17.71
C GLN A 99 -0.04 17.89 16.76
N GLY A 100 -0.22 17.28 15.59
CA GLY A 100 -1.14 17.75 14.55
C GLY A 100 -2.61 17.44 14.80
N GLY A 101 -2.95 16.54 15.72
CA GLY A 101 -4.33 16.23 16.12
C GLY A 101 -5.11 15.35 15.15
N ALA A 102 -4.48 14.78 14.12
CA ALA A 102 -5.14 13.81 13.24
C ALA A 102 -5.48 12.51 13.97
N TYR A 103 -6.49 11.78 13.52
CA TYR A 103 -6.79 10.45 14.09
C TYR A 103 -5.68 9.43 13.78
N GLY A 104 -5.08 9.52 12.60
CA GLY A 104 -3.97 8.67 12.21
C GLY A 104 -3.13 9.26 11.08
N GLY A 105 -1.88 8.81 11.01
CA GLY A 105 -0.96 9.14 9.93
C GLY A 105 0.16 8.11 9.85
N GLY A 106 0.83 8.06 8.70
CA GLY A 106 1.95 7.15 8.52
C GLY A 106 2.40 7.03 7.08
N ALA A 107 3.32 6.08 6.87
CA ALA A 107 3.86 5.72 5.59
C ALA A 107 3.88 4.20 5.40
N SER A 108 3.81 3.74 4.16
CA SER A 108 3.91 2.31 3.84
C SER A 108 4.24 2.08 2.38
N GLN A 109 4.96 1.01 2.10
CA GLN A 109 5.09 0.45 0.75
C GLN A 109 3.87 -0.40 0.37
N GLU A 110 3.23 -0.11 -0.75
CA GLU A 110 2.23 -0.96 -1.41
C GLU A 110 2.84 -1.62 -2.65
N SER A 111 3.41 -2.80 -2.43
CA SER A 111 4.17 -3.52 -3.44
C SER A 111 3.33 -4.11 -4.58
N ASN A 112 2.00 -4.13 -4.47
CA ASN A 112 1.12 -4.57 -5.56
C ASN A 112 1.01 -3.55 -6.69
N ILE A 113 1.12 -2.26 -6.35
CA ILE A 113 1.05 -1.16 -7.32
C ILE A 113 2.39 -0.45 -7.48
N ALA A 114 3.45 -0.98 -6.85
CA ALA A 114 4.79 -0.41 -6.84
C ALA A 114 4.77 1.07 -6.41
N ALA A 115 4.18 1.36 -5.24
CA ALA A 115 4.14 2.72 -4.71
C ALA A 115 4.46 2.77 -3.22
N PHE A 116 5.25 3.77 -2.83
CA PHE A 116 5.43 4.14 -1.43
C PHE A 116 4.52 5.32 -1.11
N ARG A 117 3.64 5.16 -0.12
CA ARG A 117 2.59 6.14 0.18
C ARG A 117 2.69 6.68 1.60
N PHE A 118 2.47 7.96 1.72
CA PHE A 118 2.19 8.69 2.94
C PHE A 118 0.70 8.96 3.02
N TYR A 119 0.15 9.00 4.23
CA TYR A 119 -1.25 9.32 4.44
C TYR A 119 -1.50 9.98 5.79
N SER A 120 -2.57 10.77 5.84
CA SER A 120 -3.25 11.15 7.07
C SER A 120 -4.73 10.80 7.00
N TYR A 121 -5.35 10.60 8.16
CA TYR A 121 -6.72 10.15 8.29
C TYR A 121 -7.44 10.97 9.35
N ARG A 122 -8.55 11.60 8.95
CA ARG A 122 -9.35 12.52 9.78
C ARG A 122 -8.45 13.58 10.42
N ASP A 123 -7.76 14.32 9.56
CA ASP A 123 -6.74 15.29 9.91
C ASP A 123 -7.32 16.71 9.93
N PRO A 124 -7.16 17.51 11.00
CA PRO A 124 -7.60 18.90 10.98
C PRO A 124 -6.73 19.78 10.07
N ARG A 125 -5.51 19.37 9.74
CA ARG A 125 -4.56 20.12 8.90
C ARG A 125 -4.56 19.64 7.45
N LEU A 126 -4.08 20.48 6.54
CA LEU A 126 -3.96 20.14 5.11
C LEU A 126 -2.52 20.36 4.60
N SER A 127 -2.10 21.59 4.34
CA SER A 127 -0.75 21.90 3.82
C SER A 127 0.37 21.52 4.78
N ASP A 128 0.19 21.75 6.08
CA ASP A 128 1.15 21.36 7.12
C ASP A 128 1.41 19.84 7.11
N THR A 129 0.37 19.03 6.90
CA THR A 129 0.52 17.57 6.83
C THR A 129 1.27 17.13 5.57
N LEU A 130 1.04 17.79 4.43
CA LEU A 130 1.83 17.52 3.23
C LEU A 130 3.31 17.88 3.44
N THR A 131 3.57 18.96 4.19
CA THR A 131 4.92 19.37 4.61
C THR A 131 5.54 18.34 5.55
N ASP A 132 4.78 17.81 6.51
CA ASP A 132 5.24 16.76 7.43
C ASP A 132 5.66 15.48 6.69
N PHE A 133 5.06 15.15 5.54
CA PHE A 133 5.51 14.04 4.72
C PHE A 133 6.93 14.26 4.16
N ASP A 134 7.24 15.48 3.73
CA ASP A 134 8.55 15.85 3.21
C ASP A 134 9.59 15.93 4.33
N LEU A 135 9.20 16.51 5.47
CA LEU A 135 10.05 16.58 6.65
C LEU A 135 10.35 15.19 7.22
N ALA A 136 9.45 14.21 7.09
CA ALA A 136 9.75 12.83 7.50
C ALA A 136 10.88 12.21 6.68
N VAL A 137 10.92 12.48 5.36
CA VAL A 137 12.00 12.02 4.48
C VAL A 137 13.31 12.72 4.84
N GLN A 138 13.28 14.04 5.04
CA GLN A 138 14.46 14.81 5.45
C GLN A 138 14.98 14.36 6.81
N TRP A 139 14.10 14.23 7.80
CA TRP A 139 14.43 13.73 9.14
C TRP A 139 15.15 12.39 9.06
N PHE A 140 14.71 11.47 8.20
CA PHE A 140 15.39 10.20 8.06
C PHE A 140 16.79 10.35 7.46
N LEU A 141 16.98 11.25 6.48
CA LEU A 141 18.26 11.44 5.80
C LEU A 141 19.28 12.28 6.60
N ASP A 142 18.80 13.18 7.45
CA ASP A 142 19.63 14.15 8.17
C ASP A 142 20.08 13.66 9.56
N ASN A 143 19.53 12.54 10.04
CA ASN A 143 19.82 11.99 11.37
C ASN A 143 20.43 10.59 11.29
N ASP A 144 21.33 10.31 12.23
CA ASP A 144 21.78 8.94 12.47
C ASP A 144 20.69 8.18 13.25
N HIS A 145 20.40 6.95 12.80
CA HIS A 145 19.42 6.08 13.44
C HIS A 145 20.12 4.93 14.16
N SER A 146 19.66 4.59 15.36
CA SER A 146 20.17 3.43 16.08
C SER A 146 19.72 2.12 15.42
N GLY A 147 20.46 1.04 15.69
CA GLY A 147 20.08 -0.31 15.26
C GLY A 147 18.71 -0.73 15.82
N ASP A 148 18.35 -0.24 17.02
CA ASP A 148 17.08 -0.57 17.67
C ASP A 148 15.87 -0.14 16.83
N VAL A 149 15.92 1.02 16.16
CA VAL A 149 14.82 1.50 15.29
C VAL A 149 14.60 0.56 14.11
N LEU A 150 15.69 0.05 13.53
CA LEU A 150 15.63 -0.93 12.46
C LEU A 150 15.09 -2.27 12.97
N GLU A 151 15.57 -2.74 14.13
CA GLU A 151 15.14 -3.99 14.74
C GLU A 151 13.64 -3.97 15.06
N GLU A 152 13.14 -2.90 15.68
CA GLU A 152 11.71 -2.71 15.96
C GLU A 152 10.87 -2.73 14.69
N ALA A 153 11.33 -2.08 13.61
CA ALA A 153 10.64 -2.09 12.33
C ALA A 153 10.63 -3.49 11.69
N ILE A 154 11.74 -4.22 11.76
CA ILE A 154 11.83 -5.63 11.31
C ILE A 154 10.85 -6.50 12.11
N LEU A 155 10.84 -6.39 13.44
CA LEU A 155 9.92 -7.14 14.30
C LEU A 155 8.46 -6.83 13.98
N GLY A 156 8.13 -5.56 13.70
CA GLY A 156 6.79 -5.17 13.28
C GLY A 156 6.36 -5.83 11.97
N VAL A 157 7.25 -5.91 10.99
CA VAL A 157 6.98 -6.54 9.69
C VAL A 157 6.88 -8.06 9.82
N ILE A 158 7.80 -8.70 10.55
CA ILE A 158 7.75 -10.14 10.81
C ILE A 158 6.50 -10.52 11.60
N GLY A 159 6.13 -9.75 12.62
CA GLY A 159 4.92 -9.96 13.39
C GLY A 159 3.64 -9.83 12.55
N ALA A 160 3.64 -8.94 11.55
CA ALA A 160 2.54 -8.83 10.60
C ALA A 160 2.47 -10.02 9.63
N LEU A 161 3.62 -10.54 9.19
CA LEU A 161 3.70 -11.73 8.34
C LEU A 161 3.26 -13.00 9.06
N ASP A 162 3.60 -13.13 10.35
CA ASP A 162 3.34 -14.34 11.15
C ASP A 162 1.99 -14.28 11.90
N LYS A 163 1.17 -13.26 11.64
CA LYS A 163 -0.11 -13.09 12.31
C LYS A 163 -1.06 -14.25 11.96
N PRO A 164 -1.60 -14.97 12.96
CA PRO A 164 -2.54 -16.06 12.69
C PRO A 164 -3.82 -15.53 12.04
N SER A 165 -4.37 -16.33 11.13
CA SER A 165 -5.64 -16.05 10.46
C SER A 165 -6.61 -17.22 10.65
N SER A 166 -7.88 -17.05 10.29
CA SER A 166 -8.81 -18.17 10.25
C SER A 166 -8.40 -19.16 9.16
N PRO A 167 -8.74 -20.46 9.28
CA PRO A 167 -8.43 -21.46 8.25
C PRO A 167 -8.91 -21.05 6.86
N ALA A 168 -10.10 -20.43 6.79
CA ALA A 168 -10.64 -19.93 5.54
C ALA A 168 -9.88 -18.70 5.00
N GLY A 169 -9.37 -17.84 5.88
CA GLY A 169 -8.52 -16.72 5.50
C GLY A 169 -7.19 -17.19 4.93
N GLU A 170 -6.55 -18.17 5.57
CA GLU A 170 -5.27 -18.74 5.11
C GLU A 170 -5.42 -19.45 3.76
N ALA A 171 -6.48 -20.24 3.57
CA ALA A 171 -6.76 -20.88 2.29
C ALA A 171 -6.95 -19.87 1.15
N LYS A 172 -7.70 -18.78 1.41
CA LYS A 172 -7.89 -17.67 0.45
C LYS A 172 -6.57 -16.96 0.13
N GLN A 173 -5.77 -16.66 1.14
CA GLN A 173 -4.48 -16.02 0.97
C GLN A 173 -3.51 -16.91 0.17
N ALA A 174 -3.40 -18.20 0.51
CA ALA A 174 -2.55 -19.15 -0.19
C ALA A 174 -2.96 -19.30 -1.67
N PHE A 175 -4.26 -19.34 -1.96
CA PHE A 175 -4.77 -19.35 -3.33
C PHE A 175 -4.37 -18.09 -4.10
N GLN A 176 -4.62 -16.90 -3.55
CA GLN A 176 -4.26 -15.63 -4.19
C GLN A 176 -2.74 -15.50 -4.38
N ASN A 177 -1.95 -15.88 -3.38
CA ASN A 177 -0.50 -15.89 -3.47
C ASN A 177 -0.02 -16.77 -4.63
N ARG A 178 -0.50 -18.01 -4.74
CA ARG A 178 -0.12 -18.90 -5.86
C ARG A 178 -0.59 -18.34 -7.22
N LEU A 179 -1.78 -17.75 -7.28
CA LEU A 179 -2.30 -17.13 -8.51
C LEU A 179 -1.37 -16.02 -9.04
N PHE A 180 -0.73 -15.27 -8.13
CA PHE A 180 0.22 -14.21 -8.47
C PHE A 180 1.70 -14.65 -8.37
N ASN A 181 2.00 -15.95 -8.39
CA ASN A 181 3.36 -16.51 -8.29
C ASN A 181 4.13 -16.10 -7.01
N ARG A 182 3.40 -15.91 -5.90
CA ARG A 182 3.90 -15.53 -4.57
C ARG A 182 3.82 -16.68 -3.56
N GLY A 183 4.09 -17.90 -4.04
CA GLY A 183 4.12 -19.11 -3.20
C GLY A 183 5.27 -19.11 -2.18
N ASP A 184 5.53 -20.27 -1.59
CA ASP A 184 6.43 -20.42 -0.44
C ASP A 184 7.85 -19.90 -0.72
N GLU A 185 8.38 -20.11 -1.93
CA GLU A 185 9.70 -19.61 -2.32
C GLU A 185 9.77 -18.08 -2.29
N PHE A 186 8.75 -17.41 -2.83
CA PHE A 186 8.64 -15.95 -2.80
C PHE A 186 8.52 -15.44 -1.37
N GLN A 187 7.66 -16.06 -0.55
CA GLN A 187 7.45 -15.65 0.84
C GLN A 187 8.73 -15.81 1.67
N ASN A 188 9.43 -16.94 1.52
CA ASN A 188 10.71 -17.19 2.17
C ASN A 188 11.76 -16.18 1.72
N ARG A 189 11.88 -15.91 0.41
CA ARG A 189 12.81 -14.91 -0.12
C ARG A 189 12.52 -13.51 0.43
N PHE A 190 11.25 -13.09 0.45
CA PHE A 190 10.85 -11.81 1.01
C PHE A 190 11.18 -11.73 2.51
N ARG A 191 10.87 -12.78 3.28
CA ARG A 191 11.21 -12.86 4.71
C ARG A 191 12.72 -12.72 4.93
N GLN A 192 13.55 -13.44 4.17
CA GLN A 192 15.00 -13.33 4.29
C GLN A 192 15.49 -11.91 3.99
N ARG A 193 14.94 -11.25 2.96
CA ARG A 193 15.28 -9.85 2.65
C ARG A 193 14.86 -8.87 3.75
N VAL A 194 13.71 -9.09 4.38
CA VAL A 194 13.27 -8.30 5.54
C VAL A 194 14.26 -8.45 6.70
N LEU A 195 14.63 -9.68 7.04
CA LEU A 195 15.56 -9.98 8.14
C LEU A 195 16.99 -9.48 7.87
N SER A 196 17.39 -9.39 6.61
CA SER A 196 18.72 -8.94 6.20
C SER A 196 18.81 -7.44 5.86
N THR A 197 17.73 -6.69 6.04
CA THR A 197 17.71 -5.25 5.70
C THR A 197 18.64 -4.48 6.64
N THR A 198 19.41 -3.54 6.09
CA THR A 198 20.34 -2.69 6.85
C THR A 198 19.91 -1.22 6.83
N LEU A 199 20.47 -0.39 7.73
CA LEU A 199 20.24 1.07 7.70
C LEU A 199 20.76 1.71 6.39
N ASP A 200 21.85 1.19 5.83
CA ASP A 200 22.38 1.64 4.54
C ASP A 200 21.40 1.35 3.40
N ASP A 201 20.72 0.20 3.43
CA ASP A 201 19.66 -0.11 2.47
C ASP A 201 18.50 0.89 2.59
N LEU A 202 18.09 1.24 3.81
CA LEU A 202 17.04 2.25 4.03
C LEU A 202 17.45 3.61 3.47
N THR A 203 18.67 4.08 3.79
CA THR A 203 19.21 5.33 3.25
C THR A 203 19.26 5.32 1.72
N ARG A 204 19.69 4.20 1.13
CA ARG A 204 19.75 4.03 -0.32
C ARG A 204 18.37 4.12 -0.96
N VAL A 205 17.38 3.37 -0.46
CA VAL A 205 16.03 3.39 -1.07
C VAL A 205 15.32 4.72 -0.83
N THR A 206 15.52 5.37 0.32
CA THR A 206 14.98 6.72 0.57
C THR A 206 15.51 7.71 -0.47
N LYS A 207 16.83 7.73 -0.70
CA LYS A 207 17.45 8.60 -1.72
C LYS A 207 16.97 8.26 -3.13
N ALA A 208 16.91 6.98 -3.47
CA ALA A 208 16.55 6.52 -4.81
C ALA A 208 15.10 6.81 -5.20
N TYR A 209 14.17 6.78 -4.24
CA TYR A 209 12.73 6.79 -4.56
C TYR A 209 11.96 7.97 -3.98
N LEU A 210 12.40 8.58 -2.88
CA LEU A 210 11.55 9.51 -2.10
C LEU A 210 12.05 10.97 -2.08
N THR A 211 13.14 11.28 -2.77
CA THR A 211 13.74 12.64 -2.75
C THR A 211 13.29 13.53 -3.91
N ASP A 212 12.90 12.94 -5.05
CA ASP A 212 12.45 13.70 -6.20
C ASP A 212 10.94 13.97 -6.13
N ALA A 213 10.58 15.14 -5.60
CA ALA A 213 9.20 15.59 -5.51
C ALA A 213 8.50 15.69 -6.88
N SER A 214 9.24 15.78 -7.99
CA SER A 214 8.65 15.80 -9.33
C SER A 214 8.12 14.43 -9.77
N THR A 215 8.43 13.35 -9.06
CA THR A 215 7.93 12.00 -9.38
C THR A 215 6.66 11.63 -8.62
N CYS A 216 6.29 12.39 -7.59
CA CYS A 216 5.20 12.02 -6.69
C CYS A 216 3.83 12.52 -7.16
N SER A 217 2.80 11.76 -6.82
CA SER A 217 1.40 12.18 -6.93
C SER A 217 0.86 12.57 -5.56
N THR A 218 0.02 13.59 -5.51
CA THR A 218 -0.63 14.08 -4.29
C THR A 218 -2.13 14.12 -4.47
N ALA A 219 -2.87 13.62 -3.50
CA ALA A 219 -4.32 13.72 -3.47
C ALA A 219 -4.78 14.17 -2.08
N VAL A 220 -5.75 15.07 -2.05
CA VAL A 220 -6.40 15.51 -0.81
C VAL A 220 -7.91 15.40 -0.93
N ILE A 221 -8.57 15.03 0.17
CA ILE A 221 -10.02 15.15 0.34
C ILE A 221 -10.26 16.16 1.44
N THR A 222 -11.04 17.20 1.16
CA THR A 222 -11.24 18.34 2.07
C THR A 222 -12.59 19.02 1.83
N SER A 223 -12.93 20.01 2.65
CA SER A 223 -14.08 20.89 2.43
C SER A 223 -13.69 22.11 1.59
N GLN A 224 -14.67 22.75 0.97
CA GLN A 224 -14.45 24.01 0.24
C GLN A 224 -13.85 25.07 1.17
N GLN A 225 -14.41 25.20 2.38
CA GLN A 225 -13.94 26.16 3.37
C GLN A 225 -12.48 25.92 3.77
N ASN A 226 -12.08 24.67 3.99
CA ASN A 226 -10.69 24.37 4.33
C ASN A 226 -9.78 24.66 3.14
N TRP A 227 -10.16 24.25 1.93
CA TRP A 227 -9.39 24.50 0.72
C TRP A 227 -9.13 25.98 0.44
N ASP A 228 -10.14 26.83 0.63
CA ASP A 228 -10.03 28.27 0.37
C ASP A 228 -9.05 28.99 1.29
N ASN A 229 -8.69 28.37 2.43
CA ASN A 229 -7.71 28.92 3.39
C ASN A 229 -6.28 28.45 3.12
N GLU A 230 -6.05 27.65 2.08
CA GLU A 230 -4.79 26.93 1.86
C GLU A 230 -4.10 27.44 0.58
N GLU A 231 -2.79 27.64 0.63
CA GLU A 231 -1.98 28.13 -0.50
C GLU A 231 -1.41 26.96 -1.34
N LEU A 232 -2.24 25.98 -1.67
CA LEU A 232 -1.83 24.78 -2.43
C LEU A 232 -2.03 24.98 -3.94
N GLU A 233 -0.93 24.94 -4.69
CA GLU A 233 -0.93 25.17 -6.14
C GLU A 233 -0.86 23.89 -6.98
N GLY A 234 -1.36 23.99 -8.22
CA GLY A 234 -1.23 22.95 -9.24
C GLY A 234 -2.17 21.74 -9.05
N PHE A 235 -3.15 21.84 -8.16
CA PHE A 235 -4.17 20.81 -7.95
C PHE A 235 -5.33 20.96 -8.94
N THR A 236 -5.73 19.86 -9.55
CA THR A 236 -7.00 19.75 -10.26
C THR A 236 -8.10 19.52 -9.24
N ILE A 237 -9.09 20.43 -9.19
CA ILE A 237 -10.22 20.35 -8.26
C ILE A 237 -11.31 19.46 -8.85
N GLN A 238 -11.77 18.50 -8.05
CA GLN A 238 -12.89 17.60 -8.31
C GLN A 238 -13.94 17.83 -7.21
N THR A 239 -15.22 17.83 -7.58
CA THR A 239 -16.33 17.96 -6.62
C THR A 239 -17.11 16.64 -6.57
N VAL A 240 -17.33 16.11 -5.36
CA VAL A 240 -18.01 14.82 -5.12
C VAL A 240 -19.22 14.98 -4.23
#